data_AF-A0A1F0NKR1-F1
#
_entry.id   AF-A0A1F0NKR1-F1
#
_cell.length_a   1.000
_cell.length_b   1.000
_cell.length_c   1.000
_cell.angle_alpha   90.00
_cell.angle_beta   90.00
_cell.angle_gamma   90.00
#
_symmetry.space_group_name_H-M   'P 1'
#
loop_
_entity.id
_entity.type
_entity.pdbx_description
1 polymer ?
#
loop_
_entity_poly.entity_id
_entity_poly.type
_entity_poly.pdbx_seq_one_letter_code
_entity_poly.pdbx_strand_id
1 'polypeptide(L)'
;MAIRGRKPKPTNLKVLEGNPGKRPLPTNEVKPQKKAPRCPQWLEEDAKREWKRMGKILEQMGLLTEMDMTAFAGYCQAYARWKEAEEFLSKHGSILKTPNGYLQQVPQVSISQTNLKIMLKFCEQFGLTPSARNRLATMDSEVGNGDEMEDLLGGLL
;
A
#
# COMPACT_ATOMS: atom_id res chain seq x y z
N MET A 1 8.16 -9.03 23.78
CA MET A 1 6.96 -9.26 24.62
C MET A 1 5.73 -9.15 23.73
N ALA A 2 4.91 -10.19 23.63
CA ALA A 2 3.66 -10.14 22.85
C ALA A 2 2.62 -9.31 23.62
N ILE A 3 2.12 -8.24 23.01
CA ILE A 3 1.07 -7.42 23.62
C ILE A 3 -0.22 -8.25 23.62
N ARG A 4 -0.68 -8.64 24.81
CA ARG A 4 -1.97 -9.30 25.04
C ARG A 4 -3.07 -8.23 24.93
N GLY A 5 -3.87 -8.27 23.87
CA GLY A 5 -5.01 -7.38 23.65
C GLY A 5 -5.14 -6.87 22.20
N ARG A 6 -6.29 -6.27 21.87
CA ARG A 6 -6.51 -5.62 20.57
C ARG A 6 -5.47 -4.51 20.40
N LYS A 7 -4.84 -4.41 19.22
CA LYS A 7 -3.88 -3.36 18.91
C LYS A 7 -4.52 -1.98 19.22
N PRO A 8 -3.82 -1.08 19.93
CA PRO A 8 -4.37 0.21 20.28
C PRO A 8 -4.74 0.98 19.00
N LYS A 9 -5.94 1.58 18.98
CA LYS A 9 -6.32 2.49 17.90
C LYS A 9 -5.37 3.70 17.91
N PRO A 10 -4.91 4.17 16.74
CA PRO A 10 -4.08 5.37 16.64
C PRO A 10 -4.83 6.60 17.16
N THR A 11 -4.09 7.61 17.63
CA THR A 11 -4.69 8.76 18.32
C THR A 11 -5.56 9.60 17.40
N ASN A 12 -5.24 9.69 16.11
CA ASN A 12 -6.13 10.35 15.14
C ASN A 12 -7.55 9.77 15.16
N LEU A 13 -7.70 8.43 15.17
CA LEU A 13 -9.00 7.79 15.27
C LEU A 13 -9.66 8.00 16.64
N LYS A 14 -8.89 8.05 17.73
CA LYS A 14 -9.43 8.33 19.06
C LYS A 14 -9.91 9.77 19.22
N VAL A 15 -9.19 10.75 18.68
CA VAL A 15 -9.61 12.17 18.69
C VAL A 15 -10.93 12.32 17.96
N LEU A 16 -11.03 11.67 16.80
CA LEU A 16 -12.15 11.75 15.87
C LEU A 16 -13.41 11.05 16.40
N GLU A 17 -13.25 9.92 17.10
CA GLU A 17 -14.33 9.23 17.83
C GLU A 17 -14.73 9.95 19.14
N GLY A 18 -14.28 11.19 19.38
CA GLY A 18 -14.59 11.95 20.60
C GLY A 18 -13.91 11.41 21.86
N ASN A 19 -12.83 10.63 21.70
CA ASN A 19 -12.09 9.94 22.76
C ASN A 19 -13.02 9.12 23.68
N PRO A 20 -13.62 8.02 23.20
CA PRO A 20 -14.63 7.26 23.96
C PRO A 20 -14.12 6.76 25.31
N GLY A 21 -12.81 6.49 25.40
CA GLY A 21 -12.16 6.05 26.63
C GLY A 21 -11.88 7.17 27.65
N LYS A 22 -12.08 8.44 27.29
CA LYS A 22 -11.77 9.66 28.06
C LYS A 22 -10.36 9.71 28.66
N ARG A 23 -9.45 8.84 28.21
CA ARG A 23 -8.06 8.79 28.68
C ARG A 23 -7.27 9.91 27.99
N PRO A 24 -6.28 10.51 28.66
CA PRO A 24 -5.37 11.45 28.02
C PRO A 24 -4.78 10.82 26.76
N LEU A 25 -4.90 11.53 25.64
CA LEU A 25 -4.36 11.08 24.37
C LEU A 25 -2.86 11.35 24.34
N PRO A 26 -2.02 10.42 23.84
CA PRO A 26 -0.60 10.66 23.72
C PRO A 26 -0.33 11.86 22.81
N THR A 27 0.19 12.94 23.39
CA THR A 27 0.45 14.20 22.70
C THR A 27 1.64 14.12 21.74
N ASN A 28 2.47 13.09 21.89
CA ASN A 28 3.73 12.92 21.15
C ASN A 28 3.67 11.76 20.15
N GLU A 29 2.52 11.57 19.49
CA GLU A 29 2.50 10.70 18.31
C GLU A 29 3.32 11.33 17.19
N VAL A 30 4.36 10.61 16.76
CA VAL A 30 5.18 11.00 15.62
C VAL A 30 4.27 11.02 14.40
N LYS A 31 3.93 12.23 13.92
CA LYS A 31 3.28 12.41 12.62
C LYS A 31 4.39 12.36 11.58
N PRO A 32 4.51 11.27 10.80
CA PRO A 32 5.54 11.21 9.77
C PRO A 32 5.29 12.31 8.74
N GLN A 33 6.35 12.95 8.29
CA GLN A 33 6.25 13.95 7.22
C GLN A 33 5.76 13.26 5.95
N LYS A 34 4.71 13.80 5.34
CA LYS A 34 4.11 13.31 4.09
C LYS A 34 4.98 13.72 2.89
N LYS A 35 6.19 13.17 2.84
CA LYS A 35 7.18 13.41 1.80
C LYS A 35 7.62 12.06 1.26
N ALA A 36 7.71 11.94 -0.06
CA ALA A 36 8.22 10.71 -0.65
C ALA A 36 9.69 10.49 -0.25
N PRO A 37 10.07 9.26 0.15
CA PRO A 37 11.45 8.96 0.45
C PRO A 37 12.32 9.07 -0.80
N ARG A 38 13.62 9.29 -0.60
CA ARG A 38 14.58 9.27 -1.71
C ARG A 38 14.67 7.86 -2.29
N CYS A 39 14.63 7.76 -3.62
CA CYS A 39 14.80 6.49 -4.33
C CYS A 39 16.12 5.80 -3.92
N PRO A 40 16.07 4.55 -3.43
CA PRO A 40 17.28 3.80 -3.11
C PRO A 40 18.13 3.53 -4.34
N GLN A 41 19.46 3.59 -4.17
CA GLN A 41 20.41 3.42 -5.29
C GLN A 41 20.48 1.97 -5.81
N TRP A 42 20.21 1.00 -4.93
CA TRP A 42 20.28 -0.43 -5.20
C TRP A 42 19.10 -0.98 -6.03
N LEU A 43 18.10 -0.16 -6.36
CA LEU A 43 17.00 -0.58 -7.23
C LEU A 43 17.48 -0.81 -8.66
N GLU A 44 16.87 -1.78 -9.33
CA GLU A 44 17.01 -1.97 -10.78
C GLU A 44 16.50 -0.75 -11.56
N GLU A 45 16.96 -0.56 -12.79
CA GLU A 45 16.61 0.61 -13.60
C GLU A 45 15.11 0.73 -13.87
N ASP A 46 14.45 -0.39 -14.16
CA ASP A 46 12.99 -0.45 -14.32
C ASP A 46 12.26 -0.13 -13.01
N ALA A 47 12.82 -0.56 -11.88
CA ALA A 47 12.28 -0.25 -10.55
C ALA A 47 12.44 1.23 -10.22
N LYS A 48 13.57 1.86 -10.57
CA LYS A 48 13.78 3.31 -10.41
C LYS A 48 12.81 4.13 -11.27
N ARG A 49 12.51 3.66 -12.49
CA ARG A 49 11.51 4.32 -13.35
C ARG A 49 10.12 4.23 -12.73
N GLU A 50 9.76 3.07 -12.21
CA GLU A 50 8.48 2.88 -11.52
C GLU A 50 8.39 3.70 -10.23
N TRP A 51 9.48 3.79 -9.46
CA TRP A 51 9.57 4.65 -8.29
C TRP A 51 9.25 6.10 -8.64
N LYS A 52 9.85 6.62 -9.71
CA LYS A 52 9.59 8.01 -10.16
C LYS A 52 8.13 8.19 -10.59
N ARG A 53 7.56 7.22 -11.32
CA ARG A 53 6.19 7.27 -11.83
C ARG A 53 5.16 7.23 -10.70
N MET A 54 5.23 6.20 -9.86
CA MET A 54 4.25 5.95 -8.80
C MET A 54 4.52 6.79 -7.55
N GLY A 55 5.79 7.08 -7.24
CA GLY A 55 6.16 7.89 -6.08
C GLY A 55 5.59 9.29 -6.18
N LYS A 56 5.63 9.92 -7.36
CA LYS A 56 5.00 11.23 -7.61
C LYS A 56 3.49 11.21 -7.37
N ILE A 57 2.79 10.18 -7.84
CA ILE A 57 1.34 10.05 -7.69
C ILE A 57 0.98 9.86 -6.21
N LEU A 58 1.66 8.93 -5.54
CA LEU A 58 1.41 8.63 -4.13
C LEU A 58 1.79 9.81 -3.20
N GLU A 59 2.82 10.57 -3.54
CA GLU A 59 3.18 11.81 -2.83
C GLU A 59 2.11 12.88 -2.98
N GLN A 60 1.58 13.10 -4.20
CA GLN A 60 0.48 14.04 -4.45
C GLN A 60 -0.79 13.66 -3.70
N MET A 61 -1.03 12.35 -3.50
CA MET A 61 -2.13 11.84 -2.69
C MET A 61 -1.85 11.87 -1.18
N GLY A 62 -0.63 12.23 -0.75
CA GLY A 62 -0.23 12.24 0.65
C GLY A 62 -0.16 10.84 1.29
N LEU A 63 0.01 9.79 0.47
CA LEU A 63 0.00 8.38 0.87
C LEU A 63 1.41 7.81 1.12
N LEU A 64 2.47 8.54 0.77
CA LEU A 64 3.84 8.17 1.06
C LEU A 64 4.44 9.05 2.15
N THR A 65 5.11 8.38 3.09
CA THR A 65 5.95 8.98 4.11
C THR A 65 7.36 8.42 4.04
N GLU A 66 8.31 9.04 4.75
CA GLU A 66 9.68 8.53 4.81
C GLU A 66 9.78 7.10 5.35
N MET A 67 8.83 6.67 6.21
CA MET A 67 8.80 5.31 6.76
C MET A 67 8.43 4.25 5.73
N ASP A 68 7.79 4.64 4.63
CA ASP A 68 7.30 3.72 3.60
C ASP A 68 8.37 3.35 2.56
N MET A 69 9.59 3.87 2.71
CA MET A 69 10.68 3.68 1.74
C MET A 69 10.88 2.22 1.35
N THR A 70 11.07 1.34 2.33
CA THR A 70 11.36 -0.09 2.07
C THR A 70 10.15 -0.80 1.45
N ALA A 71 8.94 -0.47 1.89
CA ALA A 71 7.72 -1.05 1.34
C ALA A 71 7.53 -0.64 -0.12
N PHE A 72 7.68 0.65 -0.43
CA PHE A 72 7.58 1.14 -1.80
C PHE A 72 8.72 0.64 -2.69
N ALA A 73 9.92 0.44 -2.13
CA ALA A 73 11.05 -0.16 -2.85
C ALA A 73 10.74 -1.61 -3.24
N GLY A 74 10.14 -2.37 -2.32
CA GLY A 74 9.70 -3.74 -2.56
C GLY A 74 8.68 -3.83 -3.70
N TYR A 75 7.71 -2.91 -3.74
CA TYR A 75 6.77 -2.79 -4.86
C TYR A 75 7.48 -2.52 -6.19
N CYS A 76 8.35 -1.49 -6.23
CA CYS A 76 9.05 -1.10 -7.45
C CYS A 76 9.94 -2.24 -7.98
N GLN A 77 10.62 -2.94 -7.08
CA GLN A 77 11.48 -4.08 -7.42
C GLN A 77 10.66 -5.26 -7.96
N ALA A 78 9.50 -5.55 -7.37
CA ALA A 78 8.59 -6.57 -7.87
C ALA A 78 8.06 -6.21 -9.26
N TYR A 79 7.71 -4.95 -9.51
CA TYR A 79 7.30 -4.45 -10.82
C TYR A 79 8.38 -4.69 -11.89
N ALA A 80 9.63 -4.35 -11.61
CA ALA A 80 10.73 -4.54 -12.56
C ALA A 80 10.88 -6.02 -12.97
N ARG A 81 10.90 -6.92 -11.99
CA ARG A 81 11.03 -8.37 -12.21
C ARG A 81 9.83 -8.98 -12.92
N TRP A 82 8.63 -8.52 -12.57
CA TRP A 82 7.41 -8.93 -13.25
C TRP A 82 7.44 -8.51 -14.74
N LYS A 83 7.78 -7.24 -15.00
CA LYS A 83 7.86 -6.70 -16.35
C LYS A 83 8.88 -7.47 -17.20
N GLU A 84 10.08 -7.69 -16.67
CA GLU A 84 11.12 -8.47 -17.35
C GLU A 84 10.65 -9.89 -17.68
N ALA A 85 10.00 -10.56 -16.72
CA ALA A 85 9.45 -11.89 -16.92
C ALA A 85 8.35 -11.93 -18.00
N GLU A 86 7.42 -10.97 -18.00
CA GLU A 86 6.38 -10.86 -19.03
C GLU A 86 6.94 -10.54 -20.42
N GLU A 87 7.96 -9.69 -20.51
CA GLU A 87 8.67 -9.42 -21.77
C GLU A 87 9.37 -10.67 -22.30
N PHE A 88 9.98 -11.47 -21.42
CA PHE A 88 10.55 -12.75 -21.79
C PHE A 88 9.49 -13.71 -22.32
N LEU A 89 8.37 -13.87 -21.59
CA LEU A 89 7.28 -14.78 -21.95
C LEU A 89 6.63 -14.40 -23.28
N SER A 90 6.47 -13.09 -23.54
CA SER A 90 5.92 -12.58 -24.80
C SER A 90 6.82 -12.91 -26.00
N LYS A 91 8.14 -12.94 -25.80
CA LYS A 91 9.13 -13.19 -26.87
C LYS A 91 9.40 -14.68 -27.09
N HIS A 92 9.45 -15.47 -26.03
CA HIS A 92 9.95 -16.86 -26.07
C HIS A 92 8.87 -17.91 -25.80
N GLY A 93 7.68 -17.49 -25.38
CA GLY A 93 6.62 -18.38 -24.92
C GLY A 93 6.83 -18.89 -23.49
N SER A 94 5.88 -19.70 -23.02
CA SER A 94 5.81 -20.18 -21.64
C SER A 94 6.31 -21.61 -21.44
N ILE A 95 6.69 -22.30 -22.53
CA ILE A 95 7.08 -23.71 -22.52
C ILE A 95 8.43 -23.86 -23.23
N LEU A 96 9.33 -24.62 -22.63
CA LEU A 96 10.58 -25.06 -23.22
C LEU A 96 10.57 -26.58 -23.41
N LYS A 97 11.18 -27.07 -24.48
CA LYS A 97 11.40 -28.50 -24.70
C LYS A 97 12.80 -28.87 -24.20
N THR A 98 12.88 -29.83 -23.28
CA THR A 98 14.16 -30.32 -22.77
C THR A 98 14.87 -31.18 -23.82
N PRO A 99 16.20 -31.40 -23.69
CA PRO A 99 16.94 -32.28 -24.59
C PRO A 99 16.35 -33.70 -24.68
N ASN A 100 15.74 -34.18 -23.60
CA ASN A 100 15.12 -35.51 -23.51
C ASN A 100 13.67 -35.53 -24.07
N GLY A 101 13.20 -34.43 -24.65
CA GLY A 101 11.92 -34.33 -25.35
C GLY A 101 10.72 -33.90 -24.50
N TYR A 102 10.89 -33.72 -23.19
CA TYR A 102 9.80 -33.30 -22.29
C TYR A 102 9.50 -31.80 -22.43
N LEU A 103 8.23 -31.45 -22.31
CA LEU A 103 7.79 -30.06 -22.24
C LEU A 103 7.78 -29.60 -20.78
N GLN A 104 8.45 -28.50 -20.50
CA GLN A 104 8.55 -27.89 -19.17
C GLN A 104 8.17 -26.41 -19.23
N GLN A 105 7.55 -25.92 -18.17
CA GLN A 105 7.25 -24.50 -18.04
C GLN A 105 8.54 -23.71 -17.78
N VAL A 106 8.70 -22.56 -18.44
CA VAL A 106 9.86 -21.69 -18.18
C VAL A 106 9.74 -21.03 -16.79
N PRO A 107 10.86 -20.84 -16.06
CA PRO A 107 10.85 -20.22 -14.73
C PRO A 107 10.18 -18.83 -14.69
N GLN A 108 10.22 -18.09 -15.80
CA GLN A 108 9.65 -16.76 -15.91
C GLN A 108 8.14 -16.74 -15.64
N VAL A 109 7.42 -17.85 -15.87
CA VAL A 109 6.00 -17.94 -15.51
C VAL A 109 5.83 -17.82 -13.99
N SER A 110 6.61 -18.55 -13.20
CA SER A 110 6.49 -18.50 -11.74
C SER A 110 7.01 -17.18 -11.17
N ILE A 111 8.07 -16.61 -11.77
CA ILE A 111 8.59 -15.28 -11.41
C ILE A 111 7.52 -14.21 -11.65
N SER A 112 6.89 -14.19 -12.83
CA SER A 112 5.83 -13.24 -13.15
C SER A 112 4.68 -13.36 -12.13
N GLN A 113 4.13 -14.56 -11.97
CA GLN A 113 2.99 -14.79 -11.07
C GLN A 113 3.30 -14.40 -9.62
N THR A 114 4.51 -14.67 -9.15
CA THR A 114 4.94 -14.33 -7.79
C THR A 114 5.04 -12.82 -7.60
N ASN A 115 5.70 -12.13 -8.52
CA ASN A 115 5.88 -10.69 -8.42
C ASN A 115 4.55 -9.95 -8.58
N LEU A 116 3.65 -10.41 -9.45
CA LEU A 116 2.30 -9.85 -9.56
C LEU A 116 1.53 -9.96 -8.24
N LYS A 117 1.60 -11.10 -7.54
CA LYS A 117 0.99 -11.28 -6.21
C LYS A 117 1.60 -10.35 -5.16
N ILE A 118 2.93 -10.16 -5.19
CA ILE A 118 3.61 -9.22 -4.30
C ILE A 118 3.15 -7.79 -4.56
N MET A 119 3.08 -7.38 -5.83
CA MET A 119 2.59 -6.06 -6.23
C MET A 119 1.16 -5.83 -5.77
N LEU A 120 0.25 -6.80 -5.95
CA LEU A 120 -1.13 -6.70 -5.50
C LEU A 120 -1.23 -6.47 -3.99
N LYS A 121 -0.43 -7.18 -3.18
CA LYS A 121 -0.38 -6.96 -1.72
C LYS A 121 0.04 -5.54 -1.38
N PHE A 122 1.04 -4.98 -2.07
CA PHE A 122 1.42 -3.58 -1.87
C PHE A 122 0.33 -2.61 -2.33
N CYS A 123 -0.33 -2.86 -3.45
CA CYS A 123 -1.43 -2.05 -3.93
C CYS A 123 -2.59 -1.97 -2.92
N GLU A 124 -2.86 -3.06 -2.20
CA GLU A 124 -3.85 -3.07 -1.12
C GLU A 124 -3.44 -2.22 0.08
N GLN A 125 -2.14 -2.22 0.45
CA GLN A 125 -1.62 -1.42 1.57
C GLN A 125 -1.58 0.07 1.25
N PHE A 126 -1.16 0.44 0.03
CA PHE A 126 -1.05 1.83 -0.40
C PHE A 126 -2.37 2.44 -0.92
N GLY A 127 -3.50 1.75 -0.79
CA GLY A 127 -4.78 2.31 -1.25
C GLY A 127 -4.90 2.41 -2.77
N LEU A 128 -4.13 1.65 -3.54
CA LEU A 128 -4.11 1.74 -5.01
C LEU A 128 -5.25 0.97 -5.70
N THR A 129 -5.92 0.06 -4.99
CA THR A 129 -7.10 -0.65 -5.51
C THR A 129 -8.38 0.15 -5.27
N PRO A 130 -9.40 0.09 -6.14
CA PRO A 130 -10.68 0.77 -5.92
C PRO A 130 -11.30 0.45 -4.56
N SER A 131 -11.24 -0.81 -4.13
CA SER A 131 -11.74 -1.23 -2.82
C SER A 131 -10.92 -0.65 -1.66
N ALA A 132 -9.60 -0.52 -1.82
CA ALA A 132 -8.76 0.11 -0.81
C ALA A 132 -8.98 1.64 -0.77
N ARG A 133 -9.19 2.30 -1.92
CA ARG A 133 -9.62 3.70 -1.99
C ARG A 133 -10.96 3.93 -1.32
N ASN A 134 -11.95 3.07 -1.58
CA ASN A 134 -13.24 3.17 -0.92
C ASN A 134 -13.12 2.99 0.59
N ARG A 135 -12.27 2.07 1.07
CA ARG A 135 -12.00 1.95 2.51
C ARG A 135 -11.40 3.22 3.11
N LEU A 136 -10.46 3.86 2.40
CA LEU A 136 -9.89 5.13 2.83
C LEU A 136 -10.96 6.24 2.85
N ALA A 137 -11.80 6.31 1.81
CA ALA A 137 -12.89 7.29 1.73
C ALA A 137 -13.98 7.06 2.79
N THR A 138 -14.34 5.81 3.11
CA THR A 138 -15.27 5.48 4.20
C THR A 138 -14.67 5.81 5.56
N MET A 139 -13.37 5.65 5.74
CA MET A 139 -12.69 6.12 6.95
C MET A 139 -12.72 7.65 7.08
N ASP A 140 -12.85 8.40 5.99
CA ASP A 140 -13.03 9.86 6.02
C ASP A 140 -14.51 10.29 6.14
N SER A 141 -15.48 9.39 5.86
CA SER A 141 -16.93 9.71 5.86
C SER A 141 -17.71 9.15 7.05
N GLU A 142 -17.31 8.02 7.66
CA GLU A 142 -17.76 7.64 9.01
C GLU A 142 -17.35 8.68 10.07
N VAL A 143 -16.43 9.56 9.70
CA VAL A 143 -15.93 10.70 10.46
C VAL A 143 -16.83 11.93 10.38
N GLY A 144 -17.73 12.01 9.40
CA GLY A 144 -18.64 13.15 9.20
C GLY A 144 -20.06 12.97 9.74
N ASN A 145 -20.48 11.74 10.07
CA ASN A 145 -21.86 11.46 10.49
C ASN A 145 -22.13 11.61 12.00
N GLY A 146 -21.15 12.08 12.78
CA GLY A 146 -21.33 12.35 14.20
C GLY A 146 -22.16 13.60 14.50
N ASP A 147 -22.05 14.63 13.63
CA ASP A 147 -22.65 15.94 13.88
C ASP A 147 -24.09 16.07 13.34
N GLU A 148 -24.47 15.33 12.29
CA GLU A 148 -25.80 15.48 11.66
C GLU A 148 -26.97 15.05 12.57
N MET A 149 -26.75 14.11 13.50
CA MET A 149 -27.80 13.67 14.43
C MET A 149 -27.93 14.59 15.66
N GLU A 150 -26.88 15.32 16.02
CA GLU A 150 -26.88 16.29 17.12
C GLU A 150 -27.51 17.62 16.68
N ASP A 151 -27.24 18.06 15.43
CA ASP A 151 -27.91 19.21 14.80
C ASP A 151 -29.42 18.97 14.57
N LEU A 152 -29.85 17.71 14.33
CA LEU A 152 -31.26 17.38 14.15
C LEU A 152 -32.06 17.43 15.48
N LEU A 153 -31.39 17.23 16.61
CA LEU A 153 -32.00 17.21 17.95
C LEU A 153 -31.83 18.53 18.71
N GLY A 154 -30.89 19.39 18.31
CA GLY A 154 -30.63 20.71 18.91
C GLY A 154 -31.66 21.80 18.59
N GLY A 155 -32.69 21.52 17.78
CA GLY A 155 -33.76 22.46 17.44
C GLY A 155 -35.00 22.42 18.34
N LEU A 156 -34.97 21.67 19.45
CA LEU A 156 -36.13 21.43 20.32
C LEU A 156 -35.80 21.52 21.83
N LEU A 157 -35.07 22.57 22.23
CA LEU A 157 -35.04 23.12 23.59
C LEU A 157 -34.84 24.63 23.52
#